data_AF-S2E9E7-F1
#
_entry.id   AF-S2E9E7-F1
#
_cell.length_a   1.000
_cell.length_b   1.000
_cell.length_c   1.000
_cell.angle_alpha   90.00
_cell.angle_beta   90.00
_cell.angle_gamma   90.00
#
_symmetry.space_group_name_H-M   'P 1'
#
loop_
_entity.id
_entity.type
_entity.pdbx_description
1 polymer ?
#
loop_
_entity_poly.entity_id
_entity_poly.type
_entity_poly.pdbx_seq_one_letter_code
_entity_poly.pdbx_strand_id
1 'polypeptide(L)'
;MPIAENFPEGLKPIGKISLEGTTYFHWVWGPGKTKNTDGSQAEVFADADVVAAYTARGEKQVPLGVSGTMVAVDWDSCVADGACIEACPVQVFQWYRTDKDIPNTEALNATFKGTGSSVKEERKDLTDKADPIREHDCIWCMACVSVCPPQAIKVDQSNLEAHEKAAGTFVKIEAGTPNP
;
A
#
# COMPACT_ATOMS: atom_id res chain seq x y z
N MET A 1 9.97 4.83 -9.83
CA MET A 1 9.06 5.47 -10.80
C MET A 1 7.80 5.75 -10.04
N PRO A 2 7.21 6.94 -10.21
CA PRO A 2 5.93 7.24 -9.58
C PRO A 2 4.89 6.15 -9.85
N ILE A 3 4.09 5.87 -8.83
CA ILE A 3 2.83 5.17 -9.04
C ILE A 3 2.00 5.92 -10.11
N ALA A 4 1.30 5.17 -10.95
CA ALA A 4 0.59 5.73 -12.11
C ALA A 4 -0.44 6.79 -11.68
N GLU A 5 -0.49 7.92 -12.39
CA GLU A 5 -1.40 9.02 -12.05
C GLU A 5 -2.87 8.63 -12.11
N ASN A 6 -3.22 7.72 -13.03
CA ASN A 6 -4.56 7.19 -13.24
C ASN A 6 -4.86 5.94 -12.41
N PHE A 7 -4.01 5.58 -11.45
CA PHE A 7 -4.30 4.49 -10.52
C PHE A 7 -5.70 4.67 -9.87
N PRO A 8 -6.56 3.63 -9.80
CA PRO A 8 -6.30 2.21 -10.10
C PRO A 8 -6.72 1.72 -11.50
N GLU A 9 -6.82 2.59 -12.51
CA GLU A 9 -7.25 2.21 -13.85
C GLU A 9 -6.43 1.05 -14.43
N GLY A 10 -7.12 0.06 -15.00
CA GLY A 10 -6.50 -1.14 -15.60
C GLY A 10 -6.08 -2.22 -14.60
N LEU A 11 -6.14 -1.93 -13.29
CA LEU A 11 -5.86 -2.90 -12.23
C LEU A 11 -7.15 -3.54 -11.70
N LYS A 12 -6.98 -4.69 -11.04
CA LYS A 12 -8.07 -5.41 -10.36
C LYS A 12 -7.64 -5.78 -8.94
N PRO A 13 -8.58 -5.91 -7.99
CA PRO A 13 -8.26 -6.47 -6.68
C PRO A 13 -7.74 -7.90 -6.84
N ILE A 14 -6.56 -8.16 -6.27
CA ILE A 14 -5.90 -9.48 -6.19
C ILE A 14 -5.73 -9.95 -4.75
N GLY A 15 -5.99 -9.07 -3.79
CA GLY A 15 -5.94 -9.36 -2.36
C GLY A 15 -6.72 -8.34 -1.55
N LYS A 16 -6.92 -8.64 -0.28
CA LYS A 16 -7.64 -7.79 0.69
C LYS A 16 -6.96 -7.88 2.05
N ILE A 17 -6.45 -6.75 2.52
CA ILE A 17 -5.86 -6.61 3.85
C ILE A 17 -6.90 -6.00 4.77
N SER A 18 -7.19 -6.67 5.89
CA SER A 18 -8.29 -6.30 6.80
C SER A 18 -7.78 -5.92 8.18
N LEU A 19 -8.43 -4.94 8.82
CA LEU A 19 -8.14 -4.54 10.20
C LEU A 19 -9.02 -5.32 11.19
N GLU A 20 -8.39 -6.08 12.08
CA GLU A 20 -9.05 -6.96 13.05
C GLU A 20 -10.06 -6.21 13.91
N GLY A 21 -11.25 -6.79 14.10
CA GLY A 21 -12.30 -6.22 14.94
C GLY A 21 -13.03 -5.01 14.34
N THR A 22 -12.76 -4.65 13.08
CA THR A 22 -13.42 -3.54 12.39
C THR A 22 -14.01 -3.96 11.04
N THR A 23 -14.77 -3.07 10.40
CA THR A 23 -15.19 -3.24 9.00
C THR A 23 -14.17 -2.71 8.01
N TYR A 24 -13.09 -2.08 8.48
CA TYR A 24 -12.09 -1.45 7.63
C TYR A 24 -11.16 -2.46 6.99
N PHE A 25 -10.91 -2.25 5.71
CA PHE A 25 -9.97 -3.01 4.92
C PHE A 25 -9.51 -2.12 3.77
N HIS A 26 -8.46 -2.55 3.08
CA HIS A 26 -8.12 -2.01 1.79
C HIS A 26 -7.78 -3.13 0.80
N TRP A 27 -7.87 -2.80 -0.48
CA TRP A 27 -7.57 -3.74 -1.56
C TRP A 27 -6.07 -3.77 -1.84
N VAL A 28 -5.59 -4.93 -2.29
CA VAL A 28 -4.33 -5.03 -3.03
C VAL A 28 -4.68 -5.09 -4.50
N TRP A 29 -4.20 -4.14 -5.29
CA TRP A 29 -4.48 -4.01 -6.72
C TRP A 29 -3.34 -4.58 -7.56
N GLY A 30 -3.70 -5.39 -8.56
CA GLY A 30 -2.73 -6.02 -9.44
C GLY A 30 -3.18 -6.10 -10.91
N PRO A 31 -2.35 -6.69 -11.78
CA PRO A 31 -1.12 -7.43 -11.44
C PRO A 31 -0.01 -6.52 -10.92
N GLY A 32 0.89 -7.08 -10.12
CA GLY A 32 2.15 -6.42 -9.79
C GLY A 32 3.08 -6.30 -11.00
N LYS A 33 4.18 -5.58 -10.83
CA LYS A 33 5.19 -5.34 -11.87
C LYS A 33 6.60 -5.77 -11.45
N THR A 34 7.39 -6.26 -12.41
CA THR A 34 8.86 -6.39 -12.29
C THR A 34 9.60 -5.27 -13.00
N LYS A 35 8.89 -4.53 -13.86
CA LYS A 35 9.41 -3.42 -14.66
C LYS A 35 8.47 -2.23 -14.61
N ASN A 36 9.06 -1.05 -14.63
CA ASN A 36 8.39 0.22 -14.79
C ASN A 36 7.93 0.43 -16.24
N THR A 37 7.10 1.45 -16.48
CA THR A 37 6.53 1.73 -17.82
C THR A 37 7.57 2.18 -18.83
N ASP A 38 8.71 2.71 -18.39
CA ASP A 38 9.87 3.06 -19.22
C ASP A 38 10.78 1.86 -19.51
N GLY A 39 10.43 0.68 -19.01
CA GLY A 39 11.19 -0.57 -19.18
C GLY A 39 12.31 -0.78 -18.17
N SER A 40 12.58 0.18 -17.27
CA SER A 40 13.49 -0.01 -16.15
C SER A 40 12.95 -1.06 -15.16
N GLN A 41 13.83 -1.65 -14.37
CA GLN A 41 13.43 -2.62 -13.35
C GLN A 41 12.69 -1.90 -12.22
N ALA A 42 11.61 -2.51 -11.70
CA ALA A 42 10.89 -1.93 -10.56
C ALA A 42 11.81 -1.84 -9.35
N GLU A 43 11.64 -0.78 -8.54
CA GLU A 43 12.67 -0.29 -7.61
C GLU A 43 13.08 -1.36 -6.61
N VAL A 44 12.14 -2.16 -6.13
CA VAL A 44 12.43 -3.23 -5.16
C VAL A 44 13.36 -4.30 -5.72
N PHE A 45 13.34 -4.54 -7.03
CA PHE A 45 14.22 -5.51 -7.67
C PHE A 45 15.53 -4.88 -8.17
N ALA A 46 15.57 -3.55 -8.32
CA ALA A 46 16.77 -2.81 -8.70
C ALA A 46 17.65 -2.46 -7.49
N ASP A 47 17.07 -2.37 -6.30
CA ASP A 47 17.76 -2.05 -5.05
C ASP A 47 18.47 -3.28 -4.48
N ALA A 48 19.80 -3.22 -4.38
CA ALA A 48 20.63 -4.34 -3.95
C ALA A 48 20.40 -4.74 -2.48
N ASP A 49 20.09 -3.78 -1.60
CA ASP A 49 19.88 -4.03 -0.18
C ASP A 49 18.51 -4.68 0.05
N VAL A 50 17.48 -4.25 -0.70
CA VAL A 50 16.17 -4.92 -0.70
C VAL A 50 16.30 -6.36 -1.18
N VAL A 51 17.00 -6.60 -2.29
CA VAL A 51 17.24 -7.95 -2.83
C VAL A 51 18.00 -8.82 -1.83
N ALA A 52 19.01 -8.27 -1.15
CA ALA A 52 19.75 -8.97 -0.11
C ALA A 52 18.86 -9.31 1.09
N ALA A 53 17.94 -8.42 1.50
CA ALA A 53 17.01 -8.67 2.58
C ALA A 53 16.04 -9.83 2.29
N TYR A 54 15.47 -9.90 1.07
CA TYR A 54 14.67 -11.05 0.64
C TYR A 54 15.48 -12.35 0.67
N THR A 55 16.72 -12.30 0.18
CA THR A 55 17.64 -13.45 0.19
C THR A 55 17.92 -13.91 1.62
N ALA A 56 18.19 -12.99 2.54
CA ALA A 56 18.46 -13.29 3.95
C ALA A 56 17.27 -13.96 4.65
N ARG A 57 16.04 -13.63 4.24
CA ARG A 57 14.82 -14.31 4.72
C ARG A 57 14.55 -15.66 4.06
N GLY A 58 15.24 -15.99 2.97
CA GLY A 58 14.92 -17.15 2.14
C GLY A 58 13.57 -17.01 1.43
N GLU A 59 13.07 -15.78 1.27
CA GLU A 59 11.80 -15.49 0.62
C GLU A 59 12.00 -15.16 -0.85
N LYS A 60 11.15 -15.72 -1.72
CA LYS A 60 11.18 -15.39 -3.15
C LYS A 60 10.55 -14.01 -3.38
N GLN A 61 11.34 -13.08 -3.88
CA GLN A 61 10.82 -11.79 -4.33
C GLN A 61 9.98 -11.97 -5.60
N VAL A 62 8.73 -11.50 -5.56
CA VAL A 62 7.74 -11.58 -6.64
C VAL A 62 6.98 -10.26 -6.75
N PRO A 63 6.32 -9.98 -7.89
CA PRO A 63 5.42 -8.85 -7.98
C PRO A 63 4.23 -8.98 -7.03
N LEU A 64 3.94 -7.92 -6.28
CA LEU A 64 2.94 -7.87 -5.23
C LEU A 64 1.75 -6.98 -5.61
N GLY A 65 1.99 -5.92 -6.40
CA GLY A 65 0.98 -4.91 -6.72
C GLY A 65 0.96 -3.76 -5.72
N VAL A 66 -0.19 -3.11 -5.62
CA VAL A 66 -0.39 -1.87 -4.87
C VAL A 66 -1.28 -2.12 -3.67
N SER A 67 -0.78 -1.90 -2.46
CA SER A 67 -1.56 -1.99 -1.22
C SER A 67 -2.28 -0.67 -0.95
N GLY A 68 -3.60 -0.70 -0.82
CA GLY A 68 -4.42 0.49 -0.59
C GLY A 68 -5.09 1.03 -1.86
N THR A 69 -6.11 1.88 -1.69
CA THR A 69 -6.90 2.41 -2.83
C THR A 69 -6.87 3.94 -2.92
N MET A 70 -7.39 4.62 -1.92
CA MET A 70 -7.36 6.08 -1.76
C MET A 70 -6.06 6.55 -1.12
N VAL A 71 -5.42 5.72 -0.30
CA VAL A 71 -4.01 5.84 0.10
C VAL A 71 -3.33 4.57 -0.34
N ALA A 72 -2.66 4.64 -1.47
CA ALA A 72 -2.10 3.48 -2.15
C ALA A 72 -0.57 3.50 -2.09
N VAL A 73 0.04 2.35 -1.79
CA VAL A 73 1.48 2.11 -1.75
C VAL A 73 1.81 1.02 -2.76
N ASP A 74 2.51 1.37 -3.82
CA ASP A 74 3.03 0.40 -4.80
C ASP A 74 4.13 -0.43 -4.11
N TRP A 75 3.80 -1.66 -3.71
CA TRP A 75 4.73 -2.55 -3.02
C TRP A 75 5.84 -3.08 -3.94
N ASP A 76 5.66 -2.95 -5.26
CA ASP A 76 6.70 -3.24 -6.25
C ASP A 76 7.67 -2.07 -6.45
N SER A 77 7.32 -0.88 -5.95
CA SER A 77 8.21 0.30 -5.92
C SER A 77 8.65 0.68 -4.49
N CYS A 78 7.98 0.20 -3.45
CA CYS A 78 8.28 0.53 -2.06
C CYS A 78 9.58 -0.14 -1.59
N VAL A 79 10.67 0.62 -1.45
CA VAL A 79 11.96 0.12 -0.96
C VAL A 79 12.07 0.03 0.57
N ALA A 80 10.94 0.10 1.29
CA ALA A 80 10.89 0.07 2.75
C ALA A 80 11.75 1.17 3.43
N ASP A 81 11.84 2.35 2.81
CA ASP A 81 12.53 3.50 3.41
C ASP A 81 11.83 3.98 4.69
N GLY A 82 10.51 4.15 4.64
CA GLY A 82 9.70 4.53 5.81
C GLY A 82 9.49 6.03 6.04
N ALA A 83 9.97 6.90 5.15
CA ALA A 83 9.67 8.34 5.23
C ALA A 83 8.16 8.64 5.31
N CYS A 84 7.31 7.84 4.67
CA CYS A 84 5.85 8.00 4.74
C CYS A 84 5.26 7.73 6.13
N ILE A 85 5.85 6.79 6.89
CA ILE A 85 5.44 6.46 8.25
C ILE A 85 5.75 7.63 9.18
N GLU A 86 6.94 8.22 9.06
CA GLU A 86 7.35 9.38 9.85
C GLU A 86 6.59 10.66 9.48
N ALA A 87 6.33 10.87 8.19
CA ALA A 87 5.68 12.09 7.71
C ALA A 87 4.15 12.12 7.91
N CYS A 88 3.51 10.98 8.22
CA CYS A 88 2.05 10.93 8.32
C CYS A 88 1.56 11.45 9.68
N PRO A 89 0.87 12.60 9.74
CA PRO A 89 0.44 13.19 11.01
C PRO A 89 -0.67 12.41 11.73
N VAL A 90 -1.37 11.53 10.99
CA VAL A 90 -2.47 10.70 11.49
C VAL A 90 -2.14 9.20 11.41
N GLN A 91 -0.86 8.87 11.22
CA GLN A 91 -0.33 7.49 11.32
C GLN A 91 -1.09 6.45 10.49
N VAL A 92 -1.49 6.75 9.25
CA VAL A 92 -2.22 5.80 8.39
C VAL A 92 -1.41 4.54 8.07
N PHE A 93 -0.08 4.67 8.05
CA PHE A 93 0.85 3.60 7.71
C PHE A 93 1.37 2.87 8.94
N GLN A 94 1.68 1.59 8.77
CA GLN A 94 2.50 0.82 9.70
C GLN A 94 3.49 -0.07 8.94
N TRP A 95 4.52 -0.54 9.64
CA TRP A 95 5.32 -1.68 9.20
C TRP A 95 4.54 -2.98 9.37
N TYR A 96 4.15 -3.64 8.27
CA TYR A 96 3.25 -4.79 8.39
C TYR A 96 3.89 -5.97 9.14
N ARG A 97 5.21 -6.20 9.01
CA ARG A 97 5.89 -7.33 9.70
C ARG A 97 6.03 -7.12 11.18
N THR A 98 6.01 -5.88 11.65
CA THR A 98 6.02 -5.59 13.08
C THR A 98 4.69 -5.94 13.75
N ASP A 99 3.58 -5.93 13.00
CA ASP A 99 2.29 -6.48 13.43
C ASP A 99 2.31 -8.01 13.29
N LYS A 100 2.68 -8.50 12.11
CA LYS A 100 2.71 -9.93 11.78
C LYS A 100 3.85 -10.25 10.82
N ASP A 101 4.90 -10.89 11.32
CA ASP A 101 6.08 -11.24 10.51
C ASP A 101 5.81 -12.46 9.63
N ILE A 102 5.22 -12.22 8.45
CA ILE A 102 4.88 -13.21 7.43
C ILE A 102 5.37 -12.75 6.05
N PRO A 103 5.55 -13.68 5.08
CA PRO A 103 5.94 -13.31 3.71
C PRO A 103 4.96 -12.32 3.07
N ASN A 104 5.49 -11.42 2.23
CA ASN A 104 4.68 -10.40 1.54
C ASN A 104 3.53 -11.00 0.72
N THR A 105 3.71 -12.19 0.15
CA THR A 105 2.68 -12.90 -0.61
C THR A 105 1.50 -13.38 0.25
N GLU A 106 1.75 -13.64 1.53
CA GLU A 106 0.70 -14.01 2.49
C GLU A 106 0.02 -12.78 3.08
N ALA A 107 0.78 -11.70 3.26
CA ALA A 107 0.26 -10.42 3.77
C ALA A 107 -0.89 -9.87 2.92
N LEU A 108 -0.88 -10.09 1.59
CA LEU A 108 -1.89 -9.54 0.65
C LEU A 108 -3.34 -9.95 0.97
N ASN A 109 -3.54 -11.01 1.75
CA ASN A 109 -4.87 -11.51 2.15
C ASN A 109 -5.03 -11.64 3.67
N ALA A 110 -4.11 -11.05 4.44
CA ALA A 110 -4.08 -11.21 5.87
C ALA A 110 -5.03 -10.24 6.60
N THR A 111 -5.46 -10.66 7.78
CA THR A 111 -6.05 -9.77 8.79
C THR A 111 -4.95 -9.40 9.79
N PHE A 112 -4.80 -8.10 10.03
CA PHE A 112 -3.81 -7.50 10.93
C PHE A 112 -4.49 -6.82 12.11
N LYS A 113 -3.80 -6.74 13.24
CA LYS A 113 -4.32 -6.06 14.44
C LYS A 113 -4.31 -4.54 14.31
N GLY A 114 -3.53 -4.00 13.38
CA GLY A 114 -3.25 -2.58 13.28
C GLY A 114 -2.28 -2.11 14.37
N THR A 115 -1.50 -3.03 14.95
CA THR A 115 -0.53 -2.75 16.03
C THR A 115 0.90 -2.72 15.52
N GLY A 116 1.10 -2.69 14.20
CA GLY A 116 2.41 -2.51 13.62
C GLY A 116 2.98 -1.14 13.99
N SER A 117 4.29 -1.08 14.12
CA SER A 117 5.00 0.15 14.43
C SER A 117 4.77 1.22 13.37
N SER A 118 4.54 2.44 13.87
CA SER A 118 4.48 3.67 13.10
C SER A 118 5.76 4.52 13.29
N VAL A 119 6.90 3.88 13.54
CA VAL A 119 8.21 4.52 13.69
C VAL A 119 9.16 4.01 12.61
N LYS A 120 9.73 4.91 11.80
CA LYS A 120 10.57 4.58 10.63
C LYS A 120 11.68 3.57 10.95
N GLU A 121 12.34 3.71 12.09
CA GLU A 121 13.49 2.87 12.46
C GLU A 121 13.14 1.53 13.11
N GLU A 122 11.86 1.24 13.32
CA GLU A 122 11.40 -0.01 13.92
C GLU A 122 11.02 -1.10 12.90
N ARG A 123 11.22 -0.84 11.60
CA ARG A 123 11.06 -1.87 10.55
C ARG A 123 11.89 -3.10 10.85
N LYS A 124 11.36 -4.29 10.55
CA LYS A 124 12.11 -5.54 10.73
C LYS A 124 13.33 -5.63 9.81
N ASP A 125 13.15 -5.27 8.55
CA ASP A 125 14.19 -5.12 7.52
C ASP A 125 13.57 -4.50 6.26
N LEU A 126 14.28 -4.56 5.12
CA LEU A 126 13.85 -3.94 3.85
C LEU A 126 12.76 -4.73 3.08
N THR A 127 12.36 -5.89 3.60
CA THR A 127 11.18 -6.62 3.12
C THR A 127 9.90 -6.20 3.84
N ASP A 128 10.02 -5.45 4.94
CA ASP A 128 8.91 -4.91 5.73
C ASP A 128 8.33 -3.68 5.03
N LYS A 129 7.24 -3.87 4.30
CA LYS A 129 6.62 -2.81 3.50
C LYS A 129 5.73 -1.91 4.38
N ALA A 130 5.69 -0.62 4.03
CA ALA A 130 4.73 0.29 4.63
C ALA A 130 3.32 -0.05 4.12
N ASP A 131 2.42 -0.38 5.04
CA ASP A 131 1.05 -0.76 4.75
C ASP A 131 0.08 0.33 5.22
N PRO A 132 -0.82 0.85 4.36
CA PRO A 132 -1.82 1.85 4.72
C PRO A 132 -3.02 1.21 5.44
N ILE A 133 -2.79 0.42 6.49
CA ILE A 133 -3.83 -0.32 7.23
C ILE A 133 -4.96 0.59 7.73
N ARG A 134 -4.65 1.85 8.03
CA ARG A 134 -5.56 2.91 8.48
C ARG A 134 -5.84 3.93 7.38
N GLU A 135 -5.91 3.49 6.13
CA GLU A 135 -6.23 4.33 4.97
C GLU A 135 -7.48 5.22 5.19
N HIS A 136 -8.48 4.72 5.93
CA HIS A 136 -9.71 5.44 6.26
C HIS A 136 -9.52 6.67 7.16
N ASP A 137 -8.40 6.76 7.88
CA ASP A 137 -8.06 7.90 8.74
C ASP A 137 -7.36 9.04 7.98
N CYS A 138 -7.09 8.86 6.69
CA CYS A 138 -6.33 9.82 5.90
C CYS A 138 -7.01 11.20 5.83
N ILE A 139 -6.23 12.24 6.12
CA ILE A 139 -6.65 13.65 6.04
C ILE A 139 -6.23 14.34 4.73
N TRP A 140 -5.75 13.60 3.74
CA TRP A 140 -5.46 14.11 2.39
C TRP A 140 -4.40 15.21 2.32
N CYS A 141 -3.46 15.24 3.27
CA CYS A 141 -2.42 16.27 3.33
C CYS A 141 -1.27 16.08 2.31
N MET A 142 -1.21 14.92 1.65
CA MET A 142 -0.20 14.57 0.63
C MET A 142 1.26 14.52 1.12
N ALA A 143 1.52 14.68 2.42
CA ALA A 143 2.88 14.69 2.97
C ALA A 143 3.65 13.40 2.63
N CYS A 144 3.00 12.25 2.76
CA CYS A 144 3.59 10.94 2.44
C CYS A 144 3.96 10.79 0.95
N VAL A 145 3.21 11.42 0.03
CA VAL A 145 3.51 11.42 -1.40
C VAL A 145 4.80 12.18 -1.68
N SER A 146 4.96 13.36 -1.09
CA SER A 146 6.11 14.24 -1.33
C SER A 146 7.43 13.69 -0.78
N VAL A 147 7.40 12.93 0.32
CA VAL A 147 8.61 12.41 0.96
C VAL A 147 9.04 11.02 0.48
N CYS A 148 8.19 10.31 -0.27
CA CYS A 148 8.47 8.95 -0.69
C CYS A 148 9.57 8.93 -1.76
N PRO A 149 10.78 8.37 -1.49
CA PRO A 149 11.89 8.43 -2.44
C PRO A 149 11.59 7.79 -3.82
N PRO A 150 10.98 6.59 -3.90
CA PRO A 150 10.61 6.02 -5.20
C PRO A 150 9.32 6.60 -5.79
N GLN A 151 8.65 7.52 -5.07
CA GLN A 151 7.33 8.07 -5.38
C GLN A 151 6.25 6.98 -5.51
N ALA A 152 6.34 5.94 -4.66
CA ALA A 152 5.46 4.78 -4.68
C ALA A 152 4.07 5.03 -4.06
N ILE A 153 3.76 6.24 -3.61
CA ILE A 153 2.53 6.54 -2.86
C ILE A 153 1.61 7.44 -3.67
N LYS A 154 0.33 7.08 -3.76
CA LYS A 154 -0.75 7.90 -4.30
C LYS A 154 -1.76 8.15 -3.19
N VAL A 155 -2.21 9.39 -3.08
CA VAL A 155 -3.32 9.76 -2.22
C VAL A 155 -4.35 10.49 -3.08
N ASP A 156 -5.56 9.92 -3.21
CA ASP A 156 -6.61 10.41 -4.10
C ASP A 156 -8.00 9.99 -3.63
N GLN A 157 -8.85 10.97 -3.29
CA GLN A 157 -10.22 10.70 -2.83
C GLN A 157 -11.09 10.08 -3.93
N SER A 158 -10.81 10.39 -5.20
CA SER A 158 -11.60 9.88 -6.32
C SER A 158 -11.53 8.35 -6.46
N ASN A 159 -10.50 7.73 -5.86
CA ASN A 159 -10.34 6.28 -5.85
C ASN A 159 -11.36 5.56 -4.95
N LEU A 160 -12.11 6.29 -4.10
CA LEU A 160 -13.17 5.70 -3.27
C LEU A 160 -14.22 4.98 -4.14
N GLU A 161 -14.58 5.56 -5.30
CA GLU A 161 -15.52 4.92 -6.22
C GLU A 161 -14.99 3.56 -6.70
N ALA A 162 -13.71 3.46 -7.04
CA ALA A 162 -13.09 2.20 -7.43
C ALA A 162 -13.05 1.20 -6.26
N HIS A 163 -12.76 1.67 -5.05
CA HIS A 163 -12.78 0.87 -3.82
C HIS A 163 -14.16 0.23 -3.61
N GLU A 164 -15.22 1.04 -3.63
CA GLU A 164 -16.59 0.63 -3.36
C GLU A 164 -17.15 -0.27 -4.47
N LYS A 165 -16.79 0.01 -5.74
CA LYS A 165 -17.16 -0.86 -6.86
C LYS A 165 -16.54 -2.24 -6.71
N ALA A 166 -15.26 -2.30 -6.33
CA ALA A 166 -14.58 -3.56 -6.03
C ALA A 166 -15.20 -4.30 -4.83
N ALA A 167 -15.71 -3.56 -3.84
CA ALA A 167 -16.42 -4.13 -2.68
C ALA A 167 -17.87 -4.53 -2.96
N GLY A 168 -18.44 -4.13 -4.10
CA GLY A 168 -19.87 -4.29 -4.38
C GLY A 168 -20.76 -3.42 -3.51
N THR A 169 -20.20 -2.38 -2.87
CA THR A 169 -20.91 -1.45 -1.99
C THR A 169 -21.19 -0.10 -2.64
N PHE A 170 -20.73 0.11 -3.87
CA PHE A 170 -20.92 1.38 -4.59
C PHE A 170 -22.41 1.69 -4.80
N VAL A 171 -22.83 2.83 -4.28
CA VAL A 171 -24.17 3.38 -4.52
C VAL A 171 -24.00 4.67 -5.31
N LYS A 172 -24.57 4.70 -6.52
CA LYS A 172 -24.60 5.92 -7.31
C LYS A 172 -25.52 6.93 -6.64
N ILE A 173 -24.95 7.96 -6.01
CA ILE A 173 -25.72 9.08 -5.49
C ILE A 173 -26.13 9.94 -6.70
N GLU A 174 -27.41 9.90 -7.06
CA GLU A 174 -27.94 10.79 -8.09
C GLU A 174 -28.12 12.21 -7.49
N ALA A 175 -27.72 13.22 -8.26
CA ALA A 175 -27.82 14.61 -7.86
C ALA A 175 -29.26 14.95 -7.41
N GLY A 176 -29.42 15.35 -6.14
CA GLY A 176 -30.72 15.71 -5.55
C GLY A 176 -31.17 14.83 -4.39
N THR A 177 -30.40 13.83 -3.97
CA THR A 177 -30.63 13.15 -2.69
C THR A 177 -30.05 13.97 -1.52
N PRO A 178 -30.81 14.23 -0.45
CA PRO A 178 -30.28 14.91 0.74
C PRO A 178 -29.14 14.08 1.34
N ASN A 179 -28.07 14.76 1.75
CA ASN A 179 -27.01 14.12 2.54
C ASN A 179 -27.63 13.52 3.81
N PRO A 180 -27.35 12.26 4.18
CA PRO A 180 -27.80 11.68 5.44
C PRO A 180 -27.30 12.46 6.66
#